data_AF-A0A0R1MS91-F1
#
_entry.id   AF-A0A0R1MS91-F1
#
_cell.length_a   1.000
_cell.length_b   1.000
_cell.length_c   1.000
_cell.angle_alpha   90.00
_cell.angle_beta   90.00
_cell.angle_gamma   90.00
#
_symmetry.space_group_name_H-M   'P 1'
#
loop_
_entity.id
_entity.type
_entity.pdbx_description
1 polymer ?
#
loop_
_entity_poly.entity_id
_entity_poly.type
_entity_poly.pdbx_seq_one_letter_code
_entity_poly.pdbx_strand_id
1 'polypeptide(L)'
;MSVEEYFRDELGTQVLVRINRSNIEIYGADKDAPSFSIDKSKDILNFIYKGALSVWKDFKPKETFSEGSDYYEFYDKKTDNNGYLSVSFANQKISFDRRYLQGETLLWYRFNKAKCQSFVFRVMDMLEVSK
;
A
#
# COMPACT_ATOMS: atom_id res chain seq x y z
N MET A 1 7.38 17.72 7.61
CA MET A 1 8.00 16.62 8.38
C MET A 1 7.42 15.33 7.83
N SER A 2 8.26 14.35 7.49
CA SER A 2 7.83 13.00 7.13
C SER A 2 7.88 12.11 8.37
N VAL A 3 6.99 11.12 8.43
CA VAL A 3 7.02 10.05 9.45
C VAL A 3 7.37 8.76 8.74
N GLU A 4 8.24 7.95 9.34
CA GLU A 4 8.82 6.76 8.73
C GLU A 4 8.80 5.61 9.73
N GLU A 5 8.37 4.42 9.29
CA GLU A 5 8.38 3.21 10.10
C GLU A 5 8.67 1.97 9.23
N TYR A 6 9.42 1.03 9.79
CA TYR A 6 9.80 -0.23 9.12
C TYR A 6 8.88 -1.37 9.54
N PHE A 7 8.50 -2.18 8.57
CA PHE A 7 7.67 -3.38 8.76
C PHE A 7 8.34 -4.59 8.10
N ARG A 8 8.00 -5.78 8.56
CA ARG A 8 8.48 -7.04 7.99
C ARG A 8 7.30 -7.96 7.69
N ASP A 9 7.34 -8.61 6.55
CA ASP A 9 6.39 -9.68 6.24
C ASP A 9 6.76 -10.99 6.96
N GLU A 10 5.96 -12.03 6.76
CA GLU A 10 6.17 -13.34 7.40
C GLU A 10 7.45 -14.06 6.94
N LEU A 11 8.03 -13.63 5.81
CA LEU A 11 9.30 -14.16 5.28
C LEU A 11 10.50 -13.34 5.74
N GLY A 12 10.27 -12.25 6.49
CA GLY A 12 11.30 -11.34 6.98
C GLY A 12 11.66 -10.23 5.99
N THR A 13 10.99 -10.15 4.83
CA THR A 13 11.16 -9.09 3.83
C THR A 13 10.79 -7.76 4.46
N GLN A 14 11.71 -6.81 4.44
CA GLN A 14 11.51 -5.51 5.07
C GLN A 14 10.96 -4.48 4.07
N VAL A 15 10.02 -3.68 4.55
CA VAL A 15 9.56 -2.46 3.88
C VAL A 15 9.65 -1.27 4.82
N LEU A 16 9.85 -0.08 4.25
CA LEU A 16 9.73 1.22 4.90
C LEU A 16 8.43 1.87 4.40
N VAL A 17 7.55 2.24 5.33
CA VAL A 17 6.40 3.09 5.02
C VAL A 17 6.73 4.52 5.40
N ARG A 18 6.67 5.42 4.41
CA ARG A 18 6.91 6.85 4.57
C ARG A 18 5.61 7.63 4.38
N ILE A 19 5.23 8.39 5.39
CA ILE A 19 4.10 9.32 5.35
C ILE A 19 4.65 10.72 5.09
N ASN A 20 4.29 11.28 3.94
CA ASN A 20 4.62 12.65 3.53
C ASN A 20 3.38 13.55 3.60
N ARG A 21 3.57 14.86 3.38
CA ARG A 21 2.47 15.85 3.42
C ARG A 21 1.30 15.61 2.46
N SER A 22 1.45 14.73 1.48
CA SER A 22 0.46 14.51 0.41
C SER A 22 0.25 13.06 0.01
N ASN A 23 1.18 12.16 0.38
CA ASN A 23 1.24 10.78 -0.10
C ASN A 23 1.73 9.85 1.01
N ILE A 24 1.40 8.57 0.87
CA ILE A 24 2.01 7.48 1.65
C ILE A 24 2.78 6.61 0.67
N GLU A 25 4.05 6.36 0.95
CA GLU A 25 4.97 5.64 0.06
C GLU A 25 5.46 4.37 0.73
N ILE A 26 5.53 3.29 -0.05
CA ILE A 26 6.05 1.99 0.37
C ILE A 26 7.37 1.79 -0.36
N TYR A 27 8.45 1.67 0.41
CA TYR A 27 9.77 1.34 -0.08
C TYR A 27 10.14 -0.07 0.36
N GLY A 28 10.67 -0.89 -0.53
CA GLY A 28 11.17 -2.22 -0.18
C GLY A 28 12.66 -2.19 0.08
N ALA A 29 13.15 -3.12 0.89
CA ALA A 29 14.59 -3.26 1.14
C ALA A 29 15.35 -3.81 -0.08
N ASP A 30 14.75 -4.70 -0.88
CA ASP A 30 15.44 -5.44 -1.96
C ASP A 30 14.52 -5.71 -3.18
N LYS A 31 14.92 -6.67 -4.04
CA LYS A 31 14.15 -7.16 -5.21
C LYS A 31 12.99 -8.08 -4.87
N ASP A 32 12.99 -8.68 -3.67
CA ASP A 32 11.93 -9.60 -3.28
C ASP A 32 10.62 -8.87 -3.02
N ALA A 33 9.53 -9.48 -3.51
CA ALA A 33 8.18 -8.93 -3.40
C ALA A 33 7.65 -9.09 -1.96
N PRO A 34 7.48 -7.99 -1.21
CA PRO A 34 6.91 -8.09 0.12
C PRO A 34 5.44 -8.49 0.01
N SER A 35 5.03 -9.40 0.87
CA SER A 35 3.66 -9.93 0.88
C SER A 35 3.17 -10.09 2.30
N PHE A 36 2.20 -9.29 2.72
CA PHE A 36 1.68 -9.26 4.09
C PHE A 36 0.34 -10.01 4.20
N SER A 37 0.21 -10.98 5.11
CA SER A 37 -1.12 -11.50 5.45
C SER A 37 -1.89 -10.46 6.26
N ILE A 38 -3.15 -10.22 5.87
CA ILE A 38 -4.00 -9.15 6.41
C ILE A 38 -4.33 -9.36 7.89
N ASP A 39 -4.53 -10.62 8.31
CA ASP A 39 -4.84 -11.00 9.68
C ASP A 39 -3.65 -10.82 10.63
N LYS A 40 -2.42 -11.03 10.12
CA LYS A 40 -1.16 -10.98 10.88
C LYS A 40 -0.47 -9.63 10.83
N SER A 41 -0.68 -8.86 9.77
CA SER A 41 0.04 -7.60 9.50
C SER A 41 -0.82 -6.37 9.82
N LYS A 42 -1.55 -6.42 10.96
CA LYS A 42 -2.45 -5.33 11.37
C LYS A 42 -1.70 -4.04 11.72
N ASP A 43 -0.43 -4.15 12.09
CA ASP A 43 0.47 -3.05 12.40
C ASP A 43 0.72 -2.14 11.21
N ILE A 44 1.19 -2.67 10.06
CA ILE A 44 1.41 -1.88 8.85
C ILE A 44 0.10 -1.29 8.32
N LEU A 45 -1.00 -2.04 8.39
CA LEU A 45 -2.31 -1.57 7.94
C LEU A 45 -2.83 -0.43 8.81
N ASN A 46 -2.67 -0.53 10.13
CA ASN A 46 -3.03 0.52 11.06
C ASN A 46 -2.12 1.75 10.89
N PHE A 47 -0.83 1.56 10.61
CA PHE A 47 0.10 2.66 10.33
C PHE A 47 -0.30 3.42 9.07
N ILE A 48 -0.59 2.72 7.97
CA ILE A 48 -1.10 3.32 6.73
C ILE A 48 -2.41 4.07 7.00
N TYR A 49 -3.35 3.45 7.72
CA TYR A 49 -4.65 4.08 8.02
C TYR A 49 -4.51 5.35 8.87
N LYS A 50 -3.69 5.33 9.93
CA LYS A 50 -3.39 6.51 10.75
C LYS A 50 -2.66 7.59 9.94
N GLY A 51 -1.75 7.19 9.06
CA GLY A 51 -1.12 8.08 8.09
C GLY A 51 -2.13 8.74 7.17
N ALA A 52 -3.12 7.99 6.69
CA ALA A 52 -4.15 8.52 5.81
C ALA A 52 -5.02 9.58 6.52
N LEU A 53 -5.42 9.30 7.76
CA LEU A 53 -6.16 10.25 8.61
C LEU A 53 -5.36 11.52 8.92
N SER A 54 -4.03 11.42 9.05
CA SER A 54 -3.18 12.58 9.33
C SER A 54 -2.87 13.43 8.10
N VAL A 55 -2.75 12.81 6.92
CA VAL A 55 -2.43 13.49 5.66
C VAL A 55 -3.69 14.10 5.01
N TRP A 56 -4.83 13.42 5.08
CA TRP A 56 -6.05 13.85 4.41
C TRP A 56 -7.20 14.06 5.42
N LYS A 57 -7.51 15.32 5.73
CA LYS A 57 -8.50 15.73 6.75
C LYS A 57 -9.86 15.04 6.62
N ASP A 58 -10.36 14.89 5.39
CA ASP A 58 -11.64 14.24 5.09
C ASP A 58 -11.42 12.84 4.49
N PHE A 59 -10.47 12.09 5.04
CA PHE A 59 -10.24 10.70 4.65
C PHE A 59 -11.39 9.82 5.14
N LYS A 60 -12.01 9.10 4.22
CA LYS A 60 -13.01 8.07 4.51
C LYS A 60 -12.82 6.90 3.54
N PRO A 61 -12.73 5.65 4.02
CA PRO A 61 -12.73 4.49 3.15
C PRO A 61 -13.96 4.53 2.24
N LYS A 62 -13.78 4.22 0.95
CA LYS A 62 -14.89 4.13 0.00
C LYS A 62 -14.52 3.20 -1.15
N GLU A 63 -15.55 2.57 -1.70
CA GLU A 63 -15.44 1.86 -2.97
C GLU A 63 -15.10 2.83 -4.12
N THR A 64 -14.48 2.29 -5.16
CA THR A 64 -14.10 3.02 -6.37
C THR A 64 -14.60 2.26 -7.59
N PHE A 65 -15.09 3.02 -8.57
CA PHE A 65 -15.63 2.48 -9.82
C PHE A 65 -14.82 2.91 -11.05
N SER A 66 -13.69 3.59 -10.85
CA SER A 66 -12.77 3.96 -11.93
C SER A 66 -11.37 3.44 -11.68
N GLU A 67 -10.71 3.02 -12.75
CA GLU A 67 -9.34 2.48 -12.73
C GLU A 67 -8.35 3.51 -12.15
N GLY A 68 -8.54 4.80 -12.46
CA GLY A 68 -7.66 5.87 -11.97
C GLY A 68 -7.69 6.07 -10.45
N SER A 69 -8.81 5.77 -9.80
CA SER A 69 -8.95 5.85 -8.34
C SER A 69 -8.82 4.50 -7.63
N ASP A 70 -8.72 3.40 -8.38
CA ASP A 70 -8.46 2.08 -7.82
C ASP A 70 -7.03 1.94 -7.31
N TYR A 71 -6.87 1.17 -6.22
CA TYR A 71 -5.58 0.96 -5.59
C TYR A 71 -4.68 0.01 -6.39
N TYR A 72 -5.18 -0.65 -7.43
CA TYR A 72 -4.45 -1.69 -8.15
C TYR A 72 -3.08 -1.24 -8.67
N GLU A 73 -2.95 0.02 -9.12
CA GLU A 73 -1.72 0.54 -9.72
C GLU A 73 -1.35 1.95 -9.27
N PHE A 74 -0.07 2.30 -9.44
CA PHE A 74 0.45 3.65 -9.32
C PHE A 74 1.48 3.89 -10.43
N TYR A 75 1.44 5.07 -11.06
CA TYR A 75 2.42 5.47 -12.07
C TYR A 75 3.64 6.15 -11.44
N ASP A 76 4.82 5.56 -11.65
CA ASP A 76 6.11 6.16 -11.33
C ASP A 76 6.70 6.86 -12.55
N LYS A 77 6.62 8.20 -12.55
CA LYS A 77 7.23 9.03 -13.58
C LYS A 77 8.75 8.82 -13.72
N LYS A 78 9.45 8.39 -12.66
CA LYS A 78 10.91 8.19 -12.73
C LYS A 78 11.30 7.01 -13.59
N THR A 79 10.49 5.96 -13.60
CA THR A 79 10.75 4.75 -14.40
C THR A 79 9.88 4.69 -15.65
N ASP A 80 9.02 5.70 -15.85
CA ASP A 80 7.98 5.72 -16.88
C ASP A 80 7.14 4.42 -16.89
N ASN A 81 6.78 3.94 -15.71
CA ASN A 81 6.07 2.66 -15.56
C ASN A 81 5.27 2.57 -14.26
N ASN A 82 4.49 1.51 -14.12
CA ASN A 82 3.59 1.29 -12.99
C ASN A 82 4.17 0.33 -11.94
N GLY A 83 3.92 0.66 -10.67
CA GLY A 83 3.95 -0.28 -9.55
C GLY A 83 2.52 -0.73 -9.23
N TYR A 84 2.39 -1.93 -8.69
CA TYR A 84 1.10 -2.58 -8.47
C TYR A 84 0.92 -3.01 -7.02
N LEU A 85 -0.34 -2.97 -6.58
CA LEU A 85 -0.79 -3.42 -5.28
C LEU A 85 -1.98 -4.35 -5.46
N SER A 86 -1.91 -5.55 -4.91
CA SER A 86 -2.97 -6.55 -5.01
C SER A 86 -3.49 -6.93 -3.63
N VAL A 87 -4.82 -7.00 -3.48
CA VAL A 87 -5.47 -7.57 -2.28
C VAL A 87 -6.18 -8.83 -2.70
N SER A 88 -5.70 -9.98 -2.23
CA SER A 88 -6.19 -11.29 -2.66
C SER A 88 -7.10 -11.93 -1.61
N PHE A 89 -8.33 -12.24 -2.02
CA PHE A 89 -9.37 -12.82 -1.17
C PHE A 89 -9.08 -14.28 -0.84
N ALA A 90 -8.53 -15.03 -1.79
CA ALA A 90 -8.28 -16.46 -1.65
C ALA A 90 -7.21 -16.79 -0.60
N ASN A 91 -6.21 -15.93 -0.44
CA ASN A 91 -5.09 -16.17 0.48
C ASN A 91 -4.94 -15.10 1.58
N GLN A 92 -5.84 -14.12 1.63
CA GLN A 92 -5.84 -13.02 2.61
C GLN A 92 -4.54 -12.24 2.69
N LYS A 93 -3.94 -11.94 1.51
CA LYS A 93 -2.65 -11.26 1.41
C LYS A 93 -2.71 -9.96 0.63
N ILE A 94 -1.79 -9.07 1.01
CA ILE A 94 -1.46 -7.85 0.30
C ILE A 94 -0.13 -8.03 -0.42
N SER A 95 -0.24 -8.04 -1.74
CA SER A 95 0.76 -8.04 -2.80
C SER A 95 1.41 -6.71 -3.14
N PHE A 96 2.73 -6.56 -3.15
CA PHE A 96 3.34 -5.48 -3.95
C PHE A 96 4.10 -6.07 -5.14
N ASP A 97 4.01 -5.42 -6.30
CA ASP A 97 4.71 -5.82 -7.52
C ASP A 97 5.30 -4.61 -8.22
N ARG A 98 6.60 -4.70 -8.52
CA ARG A 98 7.37 -3.67 -9.20
C ARG A 98 8.06 -4.17 -10.46
N ARG A 99 7.66 -5.32 -11.02
CA ARG A 99 8.36 -5.97 -12.16
C ARG A 99 8.58 -5.06 -13.37
N TYR A 100 7.77 -4.02 -13.51
CA TYR A 100 7.86 -3.07 -14.62
C TYR A 100 8.58 -1.76 -14.25
N LEU A 101 8.85 -1.52 -12.96
CA LEU A 101 9.68 -0.41 -12.52
C LEU A 101 11.15 -0.72 -12.81
N GLN A 102 11.79 0.13 -13.62
CA GLN A 102 13.18 -0.04 -14.04
C GLN A 102 14.18 0.67 -13.10
N GLY A 103 15.45 0.29 -13.19
CA GLY A 103 16.54 0.92 -12.44
C GLY A 103 16.62 0.51 -10.96
N GLU A 104 17.28 1.34 -10.16
CA GLU A 104 17.53 1.08 -8.72
C GLU A 104 16.42 1.64 -7.81
N THR A 105 15.23 1.93 -8.34
CA THR A 105 14.15 2.48 -7.51
C THR A 105 13.74 1.49 -6.43
N LEU A 106 13.75 1.92 -5.18
CA LEU A 106 13.21 1.16 -4.05
C LEU A 106 11.75 1.50 -3.78
N LEU A 107 11.11 2.37 -4.57
CA LEU A 107 9.70 2.70 -4.42
C LEU A 107 8.84 1.59 -5.03
N TRP A 108 8.08 0.89 -4.19
CA TRP A 108 7.17 -0.17 -4.64
C TRP A 108 5.78 0.37 -4.93
N TYR A 109 5.32 1.33 -4.12
CA TYR A 109 3.98 1.87 -4.28
C TYR A 109 3.86 3.27 -3.70
N ARG A 110 2.97 4.09 -4.27
CA ARG A 110 2.61 5.41 -3.72
C ARG A 110 1.09 5.59 -3.71
N PHE A 111 0.54 5.72 -2.52
CA PHE A 111 -0.85 6.11 -2.33
C PHE A 111 -1.02 7.62 -2.49
N ASN A 112 -1.99 7.99 -3.33
CA ASN A 112 -2.72 9.25 -3.20
C ASN A 112 -3.99 9.02 -2.36
N LYS A 113 -4.75 10.09 -2.09
CA LYS A 113 -5.99 9.99 -1.29
C LYS A 113 -6.95 8.93 -1.84
N ALA A 114 -7.28 8.99 -3.13
CA ALA A 114 -8.28 8.12 -3.72
C ALA A 114 -7.88 6.63 -3.66
N LYS A 115 -6.62 6.33 -4.00
CA LYS A 115 -6.07 4.96 -3.94
C LYS A 115 -5.97 4.43 -2.52
N CYS A 116 -5.66 5.29 -1.54
CA CYS A 116 -5.67 4.87 -0.14
C CYS A 116 -7.09 4.60 0.36
N GLN A 117 -8.08 5.40 -0.05
CA GLN A 117 -9.47 5.18 0.33
C GLN A 117 -10.01 3.83 -0.18
N SER A 118 -9.72 3.49 -1.44
CA SER A 118 -10.14 2.21 -2.04
C SER A 118 -9.39 1.02 -1.44
N PHE A 119 -8.08 1.16 -1.20
CA PHE A 119 -7.30 0.13 -0.53
C PHE A 119 -7.83 -0.17 0.89
N VAL A 120 -7.99 0.86 1.72
CA VAL A 120 -8.46 0.68 3.10
C VAL A 120 -9.88 0.11 3.12
N PHE A 121 -10.75 0.55 2.22
CA PHE A 121 -12.08 -0.03 2.07
C PHE A 121 -12.01 -1.53 1.78
N ARG A 122 -11.16 -1.94 0.82
CA ARG A 122 -11.01 -3.35 0.45
C ARG A 122 -10.46 -4.21 1.58
N VAL A 123 -9.51 -3.68 2.36
CA VAL A 123 -8.95 -4.38 3.53
C VAL A 123 -9.98 -4.50 4.65
N MET A 124 -10.78 -3.47 4.90
CA MET A 124 -11.85 -3.49 5.92
C MET A 124 -12.94 -4.51 5.56
N ASP A 125 -13.43 -4.47 4.32
CA ASP A 125 -14.38 -5.44 3.76
C ASP A 125 -13.87 -6.89 3.97
N MET A 126 -12.59 -7.12 3.68
CA MET A 126 -11.98 -8.43 3.86
C MET A 126 -11.88 -8.90 5.33
N LEU A 127 -11.57 -7.98 6.25
CA LEU A 127 -11.51 -8.26 7.68
C LEU A 127 -12.89 -8.50 8.30
N GLU A 128 -13.96 -7.94 7.72
CA GLU A 128 -15.34 -8.18 8.15
C GLU A 128 -15.84 -9.56 7.69
N VAL A 129 -15.50 -9.97 6.48
CA VAL A 129 -15.83 -11.32 5.94
C VAL A 129 -15.10 -12.45 6.69
N SER A 130 -13.99 -12.15 7.36
CA SER A 130 -13.15 -13.13 8.05
C SER A 130 -13.52 -13.36 9.53
N LYS A 131 -14.60 -12.72 10.03
CA LYS A 131 -15.14 -12.92 11.39
C LYS A 131 -16.21 -13.99 11.41
#